data_AF-A0A0G0QSB9-F1
#
_entry.id   AF-A0A0G0QSB9-F1
#
_cell.length_a   1.000
_cell.length_b   1.000
_cell.length_c   1.000
_cell.angle_alpha   90.00
_cell.angle_beta   90.00
_cell.angle_gamma   90.00
#
_symmetry.space_group_name_H-M   'P 1'
#
loop_
_entity.id
_entity.type
_entity.pdbx_description
1 polymer ?
#
loop_
_entity_poly.entity_id
_entity_poly.type
_entity_poly.pdbx_seq_one_letter_code
_entity_poly.pdbx_strand_id
1 'polypeptide(L)'
;MKTKHGLARSFAFALEGIWGEFKKGGNFRIQVFMGVAAIILGFIFKISEQEWFSLILVIASVLILELINTAVEAIVDMISPEIQEKA
;
A
#
# COMPACT_ATOMS: atom_id res chain seq x y z
N MET A 1 -4.25 30.31 14.04
CA MET A 1 -3.04 29.84 13.35
C MET A 1 -3.43 29.20 12.03
N LYS A 2 -3.26 29.88 10.89
CA LYS A 2 -3.54 29.29 9.56
C LYS A 2 -2.35 28.43 9.17
N THR A 3 -2.35 27.15 9.51
CA THR A 3 -1.41 26.20 8.91
C THR A 3 -1.81 26.03 7.45
N LYS A 4 -1.16 26.79 6.56
CA LYS A 4 -1.10 26.44 5.15
C LYS A 4 -0.36 25.10 5.09
N HIS A 5 -1.07 23.98 5.21
CA HIS A 5 -0.51 22.69 4.84
C HIS A 5 -0.26 22.77 3.33
N GLY A 6 0.95 23.20 2.96
CA GLY A 6 1.36 23.21 1.57
C GLY A 6 1.27 21.79 1.04
N LEU A 7 0.85 21.63 -0.21
CA LEU A 7 0.69 20.33 -0.87
C LEU A 7 1.90 19.41 -0.61
N ALA A 8 3.11 19.96 -0.64
CA ALA A 8 4.36 19.26 -0.32
C ALA A 8 4.36 18.56 1.05
N ARG A 9 3.79 19.18 2.10
CA ARG A 9 3.70 18.59 3.43
C ARG A 9 2.67 17.45 3.46
N SER A 10 1.55 17.58 2.73
CA SER A 10 0.57 16.49 2.61
C SER A 10 1.15 15.26 1.89
N PHE A 11 1.94 15.47 0.83
CA PHE A 11 2.68 14.39 0.17
C PHE A 11 3.73 13.77 1.09
N ALA A 12 4.46 14.58 1.86
CA ALA A 12 5.43 14.06 2.82
C ALA A 12 4.79 13.11 3.85
N PHE A 13 3.62 13.47 4.39
CA PHE A 13 2.88 12.59 5.29
C PHE A 13 2.40 11.30 4.62
N ALA A 14 1.90 11.37 3.39
CA ALA A 14 1.49 10.18 2.64
C ALA A 14 2.67 9.22 2.40
N LEU A 15 3.83 9.77 2.03
CA LEU A 15 5.07 8.99 1.84
C LEU A 15 5.57 8.38 3.15
N GLU A 16 5.49 9.12 4.25
CA GLU A 16 5.86 8.62 5.58
C GLU A 16 4.96 7.45 6.01
N GLY A 17 3.65 7.52 5.73
CA GLY A 17 2.72 6.42 5.96
C GLY A 17 3.07 5.16 5.15
N ILE A 18 3.29 5.30 3.84
CA ILE A 18 3.71 4.19 2.97
C ILE A 18 5.02 3.58 3.45
N TRP A 19 5.99 4.42 3.84
CA TRP A 19 7.28 3.95 4.35
C TRP A 19 7.17 3.24 5.70
N GLY A 20 6.27 3.72 6.57
CA GLY A 20 5.93 3.07 7.83
C GLY A 20 5.37 1.66 7.62
N GLU A 21 4.41 1.54 6.71
CA GLU A 21 3.80 0.24 6.33
C GLU A 21 4.81 -0.70 5.69
N PHE A 22 5.69 -0.18 4.82
CA PHE A 22 6.76 -0.99 4.23
C PHE A 22 7.74 -1.54 5.29
N LYS A 23 7.97 -0.82 6.40
CA LYS A 23 8.85 -1.30 7.47
C LYS A 23 8.17 -2.25 8.46
N LYS A 24 6.89 -2.04 8.76
CA LYS A 24 6.14 -2.79 9.78
C LYS A 24 5.37 -3.99 9.21
N GLY A 25 4.75 -3.84 8.04
CA GLY A 25 3.85 -4.80 7.44
C GLY A 25 4.58 -5.87 6.62
N GLY A 26 4.50 -7.13 7.05
CA GLY A 26 4.98 -8.27 6.27
C GLY A 26 4.23 -8.43 4.96
N ASN A 27 2.90 -8.30 5.00
CA ASN A 27 2.01 -8.46 3.86
C ASN A 27 2.25 -7.39 2.78
N PHE A 28 2.33 -6.11 3.16
CA PHE A 28 2.62 -5.02 2.22
C PHE A 28 3.95 -5.24 1.47
N ARG A 29 5.01 -5.69 2.17
CA ARG A 29 6.30 -6.03 1.51
C ARG A 29 6.17 -7.18 0.51
N ILE A 30 5.42 -8.23 0.85
CA ILE A 30 5.18 -9.36 -0.05
C ILE A 30 4.43 -8.89 -1.28
N GLN A 31 3.38 -8.07 -1.13
CA GLN A 31 2.62 -7.53 -2.25
C GLN A 31 3.47 -6.64 -3.15
N VAL A 32 4.31 -5.76 -2.59
CA VAL A 32 5.26 -4.95 -3.38
C VAL A 32 6.22 -5.86 -4.14
N PHE A 33 6.79 -6.87 -3.49
CA PHE A 33 7.69 -7.83 -4.14
C PHE A 33 7.00 -8.59 -5.28
N MET A 34 5.78 -9.09 -5.04
CA MET A 34 4.98 -9.78 -6.05
C MET A 34 4.60 -8.87 -7.20
N GLY A 35 4.29 -7.59 -6.94
CA GLY A 35 4.05 -6.58 -7.98
C GLY A 35 5.28 -6.33 -8.84
N VAL A 36 6.45 -6.18 -8.23
CA VAL A 36 7.72 -6.05 -8.97
C VAL A 36 8.01 -7.30 -9.80
N ALA A 37 7.82 -8.49 -9.23
CA ALA A 37 7.98 -9.76 -9.95
C ALA A 37 7.01 -9.84 -11.14
N ALA A 38 5.74 -9.45 -10.97
CA ALA A 38 4.74 -9.44 -12.03
C ALA A 38 5.10 -8.46 -13.16
N ILE A 39 5.65 -7.29 -12.83
CA ILE A 39 6.16 -6.33 -13.83
C ILE A 39 7.32 -6.96 -14.62
N ILE A 40 8.28 -7.59 -13.95
CA ILE A 40 9.40 -8.27 -14.64
C ILE A 40 8.87 -9.36 -15.57
N LEU A 41 7.91 -10.16 -15.12
CA LEU A 41 7.26 -11.18 -15.94
C LEU A 41 6.50 -10.57 -17.12
N GLY A 42 5.82 -9.43 -16.94
CA GLY A 42 5.16 -8.70 -18.03
C GLY A 42 6.12 -8.33 -19.16
N PHE A 43 7.34 -7.89 -18.81
CA PHE A 43 8.39 -7.63 -19.81
C PHE A 43 8.89 -8.92 -20.49
N ILE A 44 9.08 -10.00 -19.73
CA ILE A 44 9.55 -11.29 -20.26
C ILE A 44 8.52 -11.88 -21.24
N PHE A 45 7.23 -11.87 -20.87
CA PHE A 45 6.15 -12.40 -21.69
C PHE A 45 5.70 -11.46 -22.81
N LYS A 46 6.22 -10.23 -22.86
CA LYS A 46 5.90 -9.22 -23.89
C LYS A 46 4.40 -8.99 -24.01
N ILE A 47 3.73 -8.79 -22.87
CA ILE A 47 2.29 -8.54 -22.83
C ILE A 47 1.95 -7.23 -23.57
N SER A 48 0.73 -7.16 -24.09
CA SER A 48 0.21 -6.01 -24.82
C SER A 48 0.02 -4.78 -23.94
N GLU A 49 -0.11 -3.60 -24.54
CA GLU A 49 -0.31 -2.33 -23.83
C GLU A 49 -1.58 -2.35 -22.95
N GLN A 50 -2.62 -3.05 -23.39
CA GLN A 50 -3.88 -3.18 -22.65
C GLN A 50 -3.72 -4.08 -21.41
N GLU A 51 -2.93 -5.14 -21.53
CA GLU A 51 -2.57 -6.00 -20.41
C GLU A 51 -1.68 -5.25 -19.41
N TRP A 52 -0.77 -4.39 -19.87
CA TRP A 52 0.02 -3.52 -19.01
C TRP A 52 -0.84 -2.57 -18.19
N PHE A 53 -1.80 -1.90 -18.83
CA PHE A 53 -2.73 -1.02 -18.12
C PHE A 53 -3.49 -1.79 -17.04
N SER A 54 -4.01 -2.97 -17.38
CA SER A 54 -4.72 -3.83 -16.44
C SER A 54 -3.81 -4.30 -15.29
N LEU A 55 -2.57 -4.71 -15.59
CA LEU A 55 -1.59 -5.18 -14.62
C LEU A 55 -1.24 -4.08 -13.60
N ILE A 56 -0.94 -2.87 -14.09
CA ILE A 56 -0.62 -1.72 -13.24
C ILE A 56 -1.82 -1.38 -12.35
N LEU A 57 -3.03 -1.37 -12.91
CA LEU A 57 -4.25 -1.08 -12.17
C LEU A 57 -4.50 -2.10 -11.06
N VAL A 58 -4.30 -3.39 -11.32
CA VAL A 58 -4.43 -4.45 -10.31
C VAL A 58 -3.38 -4.30 -9.21
N ILE A 59 -2.10 -4.10 -9.56
CA ILE A 59 -1.03 -3.90 -8.57
C ILE A 59 -1.34 -2.69 -7.68
N ALA A 60 -1.72 -1.56 -8.28
CA ALA A 60 -2.07 -0.36 -7.53
C ALA A 60 -3.29 -0.59 -6.62
N SER A 61 -4.32 -1.29 -7.12
CA SER A 61 -5.52 -1.58 -6.34
C SER A 61 -5.21 -2.45 -5.12
N VAL A 62 -4.41 -3.50 -5.28
CA VAL A 62 -3.99 -4.38 -4.16
C VAL A 62 -3.24 -3.59 -3.10
N LEU A 63 -2.28 -2.75 -3.48
CA LEU A 63 -1.52 -1.95 -2.52
C LEU A 63 -2.40 -0.92 -1.81
N ILE A 64 -3.33 -0.28 -2.51
CA ILE A 64 -4.28 0.66 -1.91
C ILE A 64 -5.18 -0.07 -0.91
N LEU A 65 -5.71 -1.24 -1.28
CA LEU A 65 -6.56 -2.04 -0.40
C LEU A 65 -5.82 -2.50 0.85
N GLU A 66 -4.54 -2.85 0.74
CA GLU A 66 -3.70 -3.17 1.90
C GLU A 66 -3.54 -1.97 2.84
N LEU A 67 -3.26 -0.77 2.29
CA LEU A 67 -3.17 0.45 3.10
C LEU A 67 -4.49 0.79 3.79
N ILE A 68 -5.62 0.54 3.12
CA ILE A 68 -6.96 0.70 3.73
C ILE A 68 -7.15 -0.33 4.84
N ASN A 69 -6.76 -1.60 4.63
CA ASN A 69 -6.84 -2.63 5.66
C ASN A 69 -6.03 -2.24 6.89
N THR A 70 -4.76 -1.84 6.74
CA THR A 70 -3.95 -1.41 7.90
C THR A 70 -4.54 -0.17 8.59
N ALA A 71 -5.09 0.78 7.83
CA ALA A 71 -5.74 1.95 8.41
C ALA A 71 -6.98 1.56 9.24
N VAL A 72 -7.79 0.61 8.76
CA VAL A 72 -8.94 0.07 9.48
C VAL A 72 -8.49 -0.71 10.70
N GLU A 73 -7.49 -1.58 10.59
CA GLU A 73 -6.89 -2.31 11.73
C GLU A 73 -6.41 -1.34 12.81
N ALA A 74 -5.70 -0.27 12.44
CA ALA A 74 -5.24 0.74 13.39
C ALA A 74 -6.39 1.48 14.09
N ILE A 75 -7.49 1.74 13.38
CA ILE A 75 -8.71 2.32 13.98
C ILE A 75 -9.33 1.33 14.97
N VAL A 76 -9.47 0.05 14.57
CA VAL A 76 -10.04 -1.01 15.40
C VAL A 76 -9.20 -1.22 16.67
N ASP A 77 -7.88 -1.28 16.55
CA ASP A 77 -6.95 -1.39 17.68
C ASP A 77 -7.07 -0.21 18.66
N MET A 78 -7.41 0.99 18.15
CA MET A 78 -7.59 2.18 18.97
C MET A 78 -8.90 2.16 19.77
N ILE A 79 -9.98 1.62 19.19
CA ILE A 79 -11.30 1.56 19.83
C ILE A 79 -11.50 0.31 20.68
N SER A 80 -10.76 -0.78 20.42
CA SER A 80 -10.90 -2.09 21.06
C SER A 80 -9.55 -2.67 21.48
N PRO A 81 -8.88 -2.11 22.51
CA PRO A 81 -7.55 -2.55 22.93
C PRO A 81 -7.46 -3.97 23.51
N GLU A 82 -8.58 -4.71 23.62
CA GLU A 82 -8.68 -5.95 24.43
C GLU A 82 -9.01 -7.24 23.65
N ILE A 83 -8.85 -7.29 22.32
CA ILE A 83 -8.91 -8.56 21.57
C ILE A 83 -7.51 -8.92 21.09
N GLN A 84 -6.68 -9.44 22.00
CA GLN A 84 -5.46 -10.16 21.63
C GLN A 84 -5.73 -11.66 21.61
N GLU A 85 -6.22 -12.14 20.47
CA GLU A 85 -6.00 -13.52 20.05
C GLU A 85 -5.37 -13.46 18.64
N LYS A 86 -4.09 -13.07 18.58
CA LYS A 86 -3.30 -13.20 17.34
C LYS A 86 -2.91 -14.68 17.21
N ALA A 87 -3.62 -15.39 16.34
CA ALA A 87 -3.22 -16.67 15.77
C ALA A 87 -2.16 -16.48 14.67
#